data_AF-A0A6H1A567-F1
#
_entry.id   AF-A0A6H1A567-F1
#
_cell.length_a   1.000
_cell.length_b   1.000
_cell.length_c   1.000
_cell.angle_alpha   90.00
_cell.angle_beta   90.00
_cell.angle_gamma   90.00
#
_symmetry.space_group_name_H-M   'P 1'
#
loop_
_entity.id
_entity.type
_entity.pdbx_description
1 polymer ?
#
loop_
_entity_poly.entity_id
_entity_poly.type
_entity_poly.pdbx_seq_one_letter_code
_entity_poly.pdbx_strand_id
1 'polypeptide(L)'
;MTDPVLTDAPNRPTAPVATAASTPSTADLLRQMSDDTRRLIKDEIGLAQLEMKDKAKHVGVGAGLFGTAGILGLFGFGALVATAIIALALVMDAWLAALIVTVVLFVAAAVAGLVGKKQVTEGTPPKPEQALANVKKDVNTLKGAGND
;
A
#
# COMPACT_ATOMS: atom_id res chain seq x y z
N MET A 1 -46.37 29.74 86.23
CA MET A 1 -44.92 29.88 85.97
C MET A 1 -44.78 30.38 84.54
N THR A 2 -44.61 31.69 84.39
CA THR A 2 -44.41 32.42 83.13
C THR A 2 -42.95 32.29 82.65
N ASP A 3 -42.75 32.11 81.33
CA ASP A 3 -41.92 32.94 80.41
C ASP A 3 -40.69 32.15 79.89
N PRO A 4 -40.00 32.53 78.78
CA PRO A 4 -40.37 33.40 77.66
C PRO A 4 -39.97 32.82 76.27
N VAL A 5 -40.33 33.59 75.24
CA VAL A 5 -39.77 33.67 73.87
C VAL A 5 -38.30 33.25 73.76
N LEU A 6 -37.98 32.40 72.77
CA LEU A 6 -36.69 32.43 72.06
C LEU A 6 -36.92 32.47 70.55
N THR A 7 -36.80 33.68 70.04
CA THR A 7 -36.41 33.99 68.66
C THR A 7 -35.02 33.43 68.44
N ASP A 8 -34.86 32.39 67.60
CA ASP A 8 -33.59 32.15 66.92
C ASP A 8 -33.86 31.41 65.61
N ALA A 9 -33.62 32.10 64.51
CA ALA A 9 -33.40 31.45 63.23
C ALA A 9 -31.90 31.51 62.96
N PRO A 10 -31.21 30.36 62.94
CA PRO A 10 -29.95 30.30 62.24
C PRO A 10 -30.05 29.31 61.07
N ASN A 11 -29.84 29.88 59.90
CA ASN A 11 -29.00 29.27 58.87
C ASN A 11 -29.57 28.03 58.17
N ARG A 12 -30.46 28.24 57.19
CA ARG A 12 -30.62 27.28 56.11
C ARG A 12 -29.27 27.16 55.39
N PRO A 13 -28.72 25.96 55.18
CA PRO A 13 -27.60 25.81 54.25
C PRO A 13 -28.07 26.29 52.88
N THR A 14 -27.64 27.49 52.49
CA THR A 14 -27.74 27.95 51.10
C THR A 14 -26.99 26.93 50.28
N ALA A 15 -27.73 26.17 49.47
CA ALA A 15 -27.14 25.31 48.44
C ALA A 15 -26.03 26.10 47.74
N PRO A 16 -24.88 25.46 47.43
CA PRO A 16 -23.84 26.15 46.69
C PRO A 16 -24.47 26.70 45.42
N VAL A 17 -24.39 28.02 45.27
CA VAL A 17 -24.73 28.75 44.06
C VAL A 17 -24.18 27.95 42.90
N ALA A 18 -25.06 27.54 41.98
CA ALA A 18 -24.67 26.89 40.75
C ALA A 18 -23.50 27.69 40.17
N THR A 19 -22.31 27.10 40.20
CA THR A 19 -21.12 27.65 39.59
C THR A 19 -21.53 27.98 38.17
N ALA A 20 -21.50 29.26 37.82
CA ALA A 20 -21.79 29.72 36.47
C ALA A 20 -21.13 28.74 35.50
N ALA A 21 -21.94 28.02 34.73
CA ALA A 21 -21.46 27.23 33.61
C ALA A 21 -20.81 28.25 32.68
N SER A 22 -19.50 28.40 32.81
CA SER A 22 -18.68 29.24 31.95
C SER A 22 -18.87 28.69 30.55
N THR A 23 -19.67 29.39 29.75
CA THR A 23 -19.84 29.10 28.33
C THR A 23 -18.44 28.99 27.74
N PRO A 24 -18.08 27.88 27.08
CA PRO A 24 -16.75 27.72 26.51
C PRO A 24 -16.42 28.94 25.67
N SER A 25 -15.27 29.56 25.92
CA SER A 25 -14.88 30.71 25.12
C SER A 25 -14.62 30.26 23.69
N THR A 26 -14.70 31.16 22.70
CA THR A 26 -14.36 30.86 21.31
C THR A 26 -12.95 30.27 21.16
N ALA A 27 -12.04 30.64 22.08
CA ALA A 27 -10.70 30.08 22.16
C ALA A 27 -10.69 28.60 22.62
N ASP A 28 -11.61 28.19 23.50
CA ASP A 28 -11.71 26.82 23.99
C ASP A 28 -12.29 25.88 22.93
N LEU A 29 -13.28 26.34 22.15
CA LEU A 29 -13.85 25.57 21.03
C LEU A 29 -12.83 25.36 19.91
N LEU A 30 -12.04 26.39 19.57
CA LEU A 30 -10.99 26.28 18.56
C LEU A 30 -9.87 25.33 19.00
N ARG A 31 -9.53 25.33 20.30
CA ARG A 31 -8.60 24.35 20.88
C ARG A 31 -9.16 22.93 20.77
N GLN A 32 -10.44 22.75 21.07
CA GLN A 32 -11.10 21.44 21.03
C GLN A 32 -11.19 20.88 19.61
N MET A 33 -11.58 21.70 18.62
CA MET A 33 -11.58 21.29 17.19
C MET A 33 -10.18 20.98 16.66
N SER A 34 -9.17 21.73 17.10
CA SER A 34 -7.76 21.47 16.76
C SER A 34 -7.30 20.14 17.34
N ASP A 35 -7.67 19.85 18.58
CA ASP A 35 -7.31 18.60 19.26
C ASP A 35 -8.08 17.40 18.69
N ASP A 36 -9.34 17.55 18.29
CA ASP A 36 -10.13 16.52 17.63
C ASP A 36 -9.59 16.22 16.22
N THR A 37 -9.22 17.26 15.47
CA THR A 37 -8.58 17.11 14.15
C THR A 37 -7.24 16.37 14.28
N ARG A 38 -6.43 16.71 15.29
CA ARG A 38 -5.17 16.01 15.58
C ARG A 38 -5.40 14.55 15.97
N ARG A 39 -6.48 14.24 16.69
CA ARG A 39 -6.87 12.86 17.03
C ARG A 39 -7.25 12.07 15.79
N LEU A 40 -8.14 12.61 14.95
CA LEU A 40 -8.54 12.01 13.68
C LEU A 40 -7.33 11.68 12.78
N ILE A 41 -6.40 12.64 12.63
CA ILE A 41 -5.19 12.42 11.84
C ILE A 41 -4.34 11.28 12.42
N LYS A 42 -4.18 11.22 13.74
CA LYS A 42 -3.44 10.13 14.40
C LYS A 42 -4.13 8.78 14.21
N ASP A 43 -5.45 8.74 14.27
CA ASP A 43 -6.24 7.52 14.13
C ASP A 43 -6.18 7.00 12.67
N GLU A 44 -6.31 7.90 11.69
CA GLU A 44 -6.21 7.55 10.26
C GLU A 44 -4.80 7.03 9.91
N ILE A 45 -3.75 7.66 10.47
CA ILE A 45 -2.37 7.17 10.33
C ILE A 45 -2.23 5.80 11.01
N GLY A 46 -2.83 5.60 12.18
CA GLY A 46 -2.82 4.32 12.88
C GLY A 46 -3.48 3.20 12.07
N LEU A 47 -4.65 3.49 11.49
CA LEU A 47 -5.37 2.56 10.63
C LEU A 47 -4.59 2.26 9.35
N ALA A 48 -4.08 3.29 8.67
CA ALA A 48 -3.25 3.14 7.48
C ALA A 48 -1.99 2.30 7.79
N GLN A 49 -1.36 2.49 8.95
CA GLN A 49 -0.21 1.67 9.37
C GLN A 49 -0.59 0.19 9.56
N LEU A 50 -1.75 -0.09 10.14
CA LEU A 50 -2.22 -1.47 10.31
C LEU A 50 -2.50 -2.13 8.95
N GLU A 51 -3.26 -1.44 8.10
CA GLU A 51 -3.56 -1.94 6.76
C GLU A 51 -2.29 -2.09 5.90
N MET A 52 -1.34 -1.15 5.98
CA MET A 52 -0.06 -1.25 5.30
C MET A 52 0.77 -2.42 5.81
N LYS A 53 0.79 -2.71 7.11
CA LYS A 53 1.49 -3.87 7.67
C LYS A 53 0.90 -5.18 7.14
N ASP A 54 -0.42 -5.28 7.09
CA ASP A 54 -1.08 -6.48 6.55
C ASP A 54 -0.82 -6.65 5.06
N LYS A 55 -0.91 -5.58 4.25
CA LYS A 55 -0.54 -5.63 2.84
C LYS A 55 0.94 -5.97 2.65
N ALA A 56 1.83 -5.34 3.42
CA ALA A 56 3.27 -5.61 3.36
C ALA A 56 3.61 -7.05 3.73
N LYS A 57 2.92 -7.64 4.71
CA LYS A 57 3.07 -9.05 5.07
C LYS A 57 2.67 -9.97 3.92
N HIS A 58 1.50 -9.74 3.31
CA HIS A 58 1.05 -10.57 2.19
C HIS A 58 1.96 -10.43 0.97
N VAL A 59 2.37 -9.20 0.64
CA VAL A 59 3.34 -8.95 -0.43
C VAL A 59 4.70 -9.60 -0.11
N GLY A 60 5.18 -9.49 1.12
CA GLY A 60 6.45 -10.07 1.55
C GLY A 60 6.46 -11.60 1.53
N VAL A 61 5.40 -12.23 2.03
CA VAL A 61 5.21 -13.70 1.94
C VAL A 61 5.09 -14.13 0.48
N GLY A 62 4.30 -13.42 -0.32
CA GLY A 62 4.17 -13.68 -1.75
C GLY A 62 5.50 -13.58 -2.49
N ALA A 63 6.27 -12.52 -2.24
CA ALA A 63 7.60 -12.32 -2.81
C ALA A 63 8.59 -13.41 -2.35
N GLY A 64 8.56 -13.80 -1.07
CA GLY A 64 9.41 -14.87 -0.53
C GLY A 64 9.08 -16.24 -1.13
N LEU A 65 7.80 -16.59 -1.23
CA LEU A 65 7.34 -17.82 -1.87
C LEU A 65 7.65 -17.84 -3.36
N PHE A 66 7.38 -16.75 -4.07
CA PHE A 66 7.67 -16.65 -5.50
C PHE A 66 9.17 -16.69 -5.79
N GLY A 67 9.98 -16.02 -4.97
CA GLY A 67 11.45 -16.10 -5.05
C GLY A 67 11.96 -17.53 -4.83
N THR A 68 11.45 -18.22 -3.80
CA THR A 68 11.81 -19.62 -3.53
C THR A 68 11.37 -20.54 -4.66
N ALA A 69 10.14 -20.39 -5.15
CA ALA A 69 9.61 -21.14 -6.28
C ALA A 69 10.45 -20.89 -7.55
N GLY A 70 10.90 -19.66 -7.78
CA GLY A 70 11.80 -19.32 -8.88
C GLY A 70 13.16 -20.03 -8.78
N ILE A 71 13.77 -20.05 -7.60
CA ILE A 71 15.04 -20.76 -7.36
C ILE A 71 14.87 -22.27 -7.55
N LEU A 72 13.86 -22.88 -6.92
CA LEU A 72 13.57 -24.30 -7.05
C LEU A 72 13.21 -24.67 -8.49
N GLY A 73 12.44 -23.83 -9.17
CA GLY A 73 12.11 -23.98 -10.59
C GLY A 73 13.35 -23.93 -11.47
N LEU A 74 14.30 -23.03 -11.19
CA LEU A 74 15.57 -22.94 -11.92
C LEU A 74 16.40 -24.22 -11.76
N PHE A 75 16.58 -24.70 -10.53
CA PHE A 75 17.30 -25.95 -10.28
C PHE A 75 16.59 -27.17 -10.88
N GLY A 76 15.26 -27.25 -10.74
CA GLY A 76 14.45 -28.32 -11.32
C GLY A 76 14.54 -28.33 -12.85
N PHE A 77 14.48 -27.16 -13.48
CA PHE A 77 14.67 -27.03 -14.93
C PHE A 77 16.09 -27.45 -15.35
N GLY A 78 17.13 -27.03 -14.62
CA GLY A 78 18.51 -27.48 -14.86
C GLY A 78 18.66 -29.01 -14.75
N ALA A 79 18.01 -29.63 -13.75
CA ALA A 79 17.99 -31.08 -13.59
C ALA A 79 17.26 -31.79 -14.76
N LEU A 80 16.17 -31.21 -15.27
CA LEU A 80 15.48 -31.73 -16.46
C LEU A 80 16.36 -31.62 -17.72
N VAL A 81 17.07 -30.51 -17.90
CA VAL A 81 18.03 -30.36 -19.00
C VAL A 81 19.13 -31.42 -18.90
N ALA A 82 19.73 -31.59 -17.72
CA ALA A 82 20.74 -32.63 -17.50
C ALA A 82 20.18 -34.04 -17.77
N THR A 83 18.95 -34.33 -17.32
CA THR A 83 18.27 -35.60 -17.57
C THR A 83 18.07 -35.84 -19.07
N ALA A 84 17.64 -34.83 -19.83
CA ALA A 84 17.47 -34.94 -21.27
C ALA A 84 18.79 -35.23 -21.99
N ILE A 85 19.88 -34.56 -21.59
CA ILE A 85 21.22 -34.79 -22.13
C ILE A 85 21.68 -36.23 -21.84
N ILE A 86 21.58 -36.67 -20.58
CA ILE A 86 21.99 -38.02 -20.16
C ILE A 86 21.17 -39.08 -20.90
N ALA A 87 19.85 -38.89 -21.00
CA ALA A 87 18.96 -39.81 -21.70
C ALA A 87 19.31 -39.94 -23.19
N LEU A 88 19.59 -38.84 -23.88
CA LEU A 88 20.05 -38.87 -25.27
C LEU A 88 21.45 -39.47 -25.40
N ALA A 89 22.33 -39.22 -24.45
CA ALA A 89 23.67 -39.79 -24.42
C ALA A 89 23.69 -41.33 -24.28
N LEU A 90 22.56 -41.97 -23.94
CA LEU A 90 22.43 -43.42 -23.97
C LEU A 90 22.46 -44.00 -25.40
N VAL A 91 22.19 -43.18 -26.42
CA VAL A 91 22.10 -43.61 -27.82
C VAL A 91 23.04 -42.84 -28.76
N MET A 92 23.77 -41.83 -28.28
CA MET A 92 24.74 -41.04 -29.05
C MET A 92 25.81 -40.43 -28.13
N ASP A 93 26.84 -39.79 -28.71
CA ASP A 93 27.88 -39.13 -27.92
C ASP A 93 27.33 -37.98 -27.06
N ALA A 94 27.84 -37.87 -25.83
CA ALA A 94 27.37 -36.88 -24.86
C ALA A 94 27.52 -35.42 -25.34
N TRP A 95 28.58 -35.11 -26.10
CA TRP A 95 28.79 -33.76 -26.65
C TRP A 95 27.72 -33.39 -27.68
N LEU A 96 27.29 -34.36 -28.50
CA LEU A 96 26.26 -34.18 -29.52
C LEU A 96 24.87 -34.06 -28.88
N ALA A 97 24.58 -34.91 -27.88
CA ALA A 97 23.36 -34.83 -27.07
C ALA A 97 23.22 -33.45 -26.41
N ALA A 98 24.29 -32.95 -25.77
CA ALA A 98 24.30 -31.62 -25.17
C ALA A 98 24.05 -30.50 -26.19
N LEU A 99 24.65 -30.60 -27.39
CA LEU A 99 24.46 -29.63 -28.46
C LEU A 99 23.00 -29.61 -28.97
N ILE A 100 22.39 -30.79 -29.17
CA ILE A 100 20.99 -30.91 -29.61
C ILE A 100 20.06 -30.28 -28.58
N VAL A 101 20.19 -30.63 -27.30
CA VAL A 101 19.35 -30.06 -26.23
C VAL A 101 19.53 -28.55 -26.17
N THR A 102 20.77 -28.05 -26.31
CA THR A 102 21.06 -26.61 -26.34
C THR A 102 20.31 -25.92 -27.47
N VAL A 103 20.37 -26.43 -28.70
CA VAL A 103 19.65 -25.85 -29.84
C VAL A 103 18.15 -25.82 -29.60
N VAL A 104 17.56 -26.92 -29.09
CA VAL A 104 16.13 -26.98 -28.77
C VAL A 104 15.74 -25.93 -27.74
N LEU A 105 16.55 -25.75 -26.68
CA LEU A 105 16.32 -24.74 -25.65
C LEU A 105 16.40 -23.31 -26.21
N PHE A 106 17.37 -23.01 -27.07
CA PHE A 106 17.48 -21.69 -27.71
C PHE A 106 16.28 -21.39 -28.62
N VAL A 107 15.78 -22.38 -29.36
CA VAL A 107 14.56 -22.22 -30.16
C VAL A 107 13.36 -21.95 -29.26
N ALA A 108 13.19 -22.73 -28.19
CA ALA A 108 12.12 -22.53 -27.22
C ALA A 108 12.20 -21.14 -26.55
N ALA A 109 13.41 -20.70 -26.17
CA ALA A 109 13.65 -19.39 -25.59
C ALA A 109 13.36 -18.24 -26.58
N ALA A 110 13.73 -18.40 -27.85
CA ALA A 110 13.40 -17.41 -28.89
C ALA A 110 11.88 -17.29 -29.06
N VAL A 111 11.15 -18.40 -29.13
CA VAL A 111 9.68 -18.40 -29.23
C VAL A 111 9.05 -17.76 -27.99
N ALA A 112 9.45 -18.18 -26.79
CA ALA A 112 8.95 -17.62 -25.54
C ALA A 112 9.25 -16.12 -25.42
N GLY A 113 10.44 -15.68 -25.83
CA GLY A 113 10.83 -14.27 -25.84
C GLY A 113 10.00 -13.43 -26.82
N LEU A 114 9.71 -13.95 -28.02
CA LEU A 114 8.86 -13.27 -28.99
C LEU A 114 7.40 -13.18 -28.53
N VAL A 115 6.84 -14.26 -27.97
CA VAL A 115 5.49 -14.28 -27.40
C VAL A 115 5.40 -13.35 -26.19
N GLY A 116 6.37 -13.40 -25.29
CA GLY A 116 6.46 -12.53 -24.13
C GLY A 116 6.54 -11.05 -24.52
N LYS A 117 7.39 -10.71 -25.50
CA LYS A 117 7.47 -9.36 -26.06
C LYS A 117 6.11 -8.90 -26.58
N LYS A 118 5.42 -9.75 -27.36
CA LYS A 118 4.10 -9.44 -27.92
C LYS A 118 3.08 -9.16 -26.81
N GLN A 119 2.99 -10.02 -25.81
CA GLN A 119 2.07 -9.87 -24.67
C GLN A 119 2.35 -8.59 -23.87
N VAL A 120 3.62 -8.26 -23.64
CA VAL A 120 4.00 -7.01 -22.95
C VAL A 120 3.59 -5.80 -23.80
N THR A 121 3.83 -5.83 -25.11
CA THR A 121 3.47 -4.71 -26.00
C THR A 121 1.96 -4.54 -26.19
N GLU A 122 1.17 -5.63 -26.10
CA GLU A 122 -0.29 -5.58 -26.22
C GLU A 122 -0.98 -5.26 -24.88
N GLY A 123 -0.41 -5.71 -23.75
CA GLY A 123 -0.97 -5.53 -22.41
C GLY A 123 -0.55 -4.24 -21.71
N THR A 124 0.39 -3.48 -22.25
CA THR A 124 0.68 -2.12 -21.77
C THR A 124 -0.14 -1.09 -22.55
N PRO A 125 -0.82 -0.19 -21.82
CA PRO A 125 -1.18 1.13 -22.27
C PRO A 125 -0.35 1.65 -23.44
N PRO A 126 -0.73 1.70 -24.74
CA PRO A 126 0.05 2.54 -25.64
C PRO A 126 0.04 3.92 -25.00
N LYS A 127 1.24 4.38 -24.57
CA LYS A 127 1.54 5.56 -23.74
C LYS A 127 0.29 6.37 -23.39
N PRO A 128 -0.14 6.56 -22.14
CA PRO A 128 -1.48 7.07 -21.82
C PRO A 128 -1.74 8.40 -22.54
N GLU A 129 -2.28 8.34 -23.75
CA GLU A 129 -2.23 9.46 -24.69
C GLU A 129 -3.15 10.56 -24.17
N GLN A 130 -4.24 10.14 -23.53
CA GLN A 130 -5.17 10.99 -22.81
C GLN A 130 -4.52 11.66 -21.59
N ALA A 131 -3.71 10.94 -20.80
CA ALA A 131 -3.00 11.54 -19.66
C ALA A 131 -1.92 12.53 -20.13
N LEU A 132 -1.18 12.20 -21.20
CA LEU A 132 -0.18 13.09 -21.79
C LEU A 132 -0.82 14.28 -22.52
N ALA A 133 -1.99 14.11 -23.13
CA ALA A 133 -2.76 15.19 -23.75
C ALA A 133 -3.29 16.18 -22.71
N ASN A 134 -3.76 15.70 -21.57
CA ASN A 134 -4.20 16.54 -20.46
C ASN A 134 -3.04 17.35 -19.87
N VAL A 135 -1.89 16.71 -19.62
CA VAL A 135 -0.68 17.41 -19.13
C VAL A 135 -0.19 18.47 -20.15
N LYS A 136 -0.23 18.19 -21.46
CA LYS A 136 0.11 19.18 -22.49
C LYS A 136 -0.87 20.35 -22.51
N LYS A 137 -2.17 20.09 -22.33
CA LYS A 137 -3.21 21.12 -22.29
C LYS A 137 -3.01 22.04 -21.08
N ASP A 138 -2.73 21.45 -19.92
CA ASP A 138 -2.50 22.17 -18.67
C ASP A 138 -1.25 23.07 -18.75
N VAL A 139 -0.15 22.57 -19.33
CA VAL A 139 1.06 23.37 -19.55
C VAL A 139 0.82 24.52 -20.54
N ASN A 140 0.03 24.30 -21.60
CA ASN A 140 -0.29 25.34 -22.56
C ASN A 140 -1.20 26.43 -21.96
N THR A 141 -2.16 26.07 -21.09
CA THR A 141 -2.99 27.05 -20.38
C THR A 141 -2.18 27.90 -19.40
N LEU A 142 -1.21 27.31 -18.71
CA LEU A 142 -0.33 28.04 -17.80
C LEU A 142 0.65 28.96 -18.57
N LYS A 143 1.12 28.54 -19.75
CA LYS A 143 1.99 29.36 -20.61
C LYS A 143 1.25 30.50 -21.29
N GLY A 144 -0.04 30.32 -21.62
CA GLY A 144 -0.89 31.38 -22.17
C GLY A 144 -1.28 32.44 -21.14
N ALA A 145 -1.58 32.03 -19.90
CA ALA A 145 -1.99 32.95 -18.82
C ALA A 145 -0.85 33.82 -18.24
N GLY A 146 0.41 33.51 -18.54
CA GLY A 146 1.58 34.28 -18.09
C GLY A 146 2.10 35.29 -19.11
N ASN A 147 1.44 35.45 -20.26
CA ASN A 147 1.89 36.29 -21.37
C ASN A 147 0.89 37.39 -21.75
N ASP A 148 -0.11 37.63 -20.89
CA ASP A 148 -1.04 38.77 -20.87
C ASP A 148 -0.73 39.64 -19.64
#